data_AF-A0A382T0R8-F1
#
_entry.id   AF-A0A382T0R8-F1
#
_cell.length_a   1.000
_cell.length_b   1.000
_cell.length_c   1.000
_cell.angle_alpha   90.00
_cell.angle_beta   90.00
_cell.angle_gamma   90.00
#
_symmetry.space_group_name_H-M   'P 1'
#
loop_
_entity.id
_entity.type
_entity.pdbx_description
1 polymer ?
#
loop_
_entity_poly.entity_id
_entity_poly.type
_entity_poly.pdbx_seq_one_letter_code
_entity_poly.pdbx_strand_id
1 'polypeptide(L)'
;GLQPSELMKFIAIVYISGYSVRRLQDLKSNWFGFFKPAFLVVIVVSLILLQPDLGTSAVIFITVLTILFLAGVQLRQFLLVIILGSIGILALIYFVPYRWERIMSFMNPWSIDNQYEGAYQLTLSLMAIGRGGWFGVGLGEGVMKLGYLPEAHTDFIFAVIVEEMGLLVAFVLVAALFFLSFRCLFIARRALNRNLHFGFFLGYGVSILIGLHTLINVGVATGLMPTKGLPLPLISYGGTNLLIMCALCALVLRIDFETKSSMPVANFTRRASF
;
A
#
# COMPACT_ATOMS: atom_id res chain seq x y z
N GLY A 1 -3.20 -9.75 17.43
CA GLY A 1 -1.76 -9.71 17.77
C GLY A 1 -1.06 -8.62 16.98
N LEU A 2 0.17 -8.28 17.36
CA LEU A 2 1.03 -7.36 16.60
C LEU A 2 1.55 -8.07 15.35
N GLN A 3 1.28 -7.51 14.17
CA GLN A 3 1.74 -8.06 12.90
C GLN A 3 3.04 -7.33 12.48
N PRO A 4 4.20 -8.02 12.42
CA PRO A 4 5.47 -7.38 12.10
C PRO A 4 5.51 -6.75 10.70
N SER A 5 4.85 -7.37 9.71
CA SER A 5 4.82 -6.86 8.33
C SER A 5 4.17 -5.48 8.23
N GLU A 6 3.14 -5.24 9.05
CA GLU A 6 2.48 -3.94 9.18
C GLU A 6 3.44 -2.88 9.73
N LEU A 7 4.19 -3.20 10.79
CA LEU A 7 5.21 -2.31 11.36
C LEU A 7 6.34 -2.00 10.38
N MET A 8 6.72 -2.98 9.57
CA MET A 8 7.75 -2.79 8.55
C MET A 8 7.36 -1.78 7.48
N LYS A 9 6.06 -1.64 7.13
CA LYS A 9 5.60 -0.57 6.21
C LYS A 9 5.95 0.82 6.75
N PHE A 10 5.61 1.05 8.02
CA PHE A 10 5.90 2.32 8.70
C PHE A 10 7.40 2.61 8.72
N ILE A 11 8.20 1.64 9.18
CA ILE A 11 9.65 1.79 9.29
C ILE A 11 10.28 2.02 7.92
N ALA A 12 9.85 1.27 6.90
CA ALA A 12 10.38 1.40 5.54
C ALA A 12 10.13 2.81 4.97
N ILE A 13 8.92 3.34 5.11
CA ILE A 13 8.56 4.69 4.64
C ILE A 13 9.38 5.76 5.36
N VAL A 14 9.50 5.69 6.69
CA VAL A 14 10.27 6.65 7.49
C VAL A 14 11.75 6.58 7.14
N TYR A 15 12.32 5.38 7.09
CA TYR A 15 13.72 5.15 6.78
C TYR A 15 14.08 5.66 5.38
N ILE A 16 13.32 5.26 4.35
CA ILE A 16 13.63 5.66 2.99
C ILE A 16 13.47 7.16 2.78
N SER A 17 12.45 7.77 3.41
CA SER A 17 12.27 9.23 3.38
C SER A 17 13.45 9.95 4.02
N GLY A 18 13.92 9.47 5.18
CA GLY A 18 15.10 10.03 5.84
C GLY A 18 16.40 9.82 5.06
N TYR A 19 16.56 8.66 4.43
CA TYR A 19 17.71 8.35 3.58
C TYR A 19 17.75 9.25 2.35
N SER A 20 16.61 9.41 1.66
CA SER A 20 16.48 10.24 0.46
C SER A 20 16.85 11.70 0.71
N VAL A 21 16.57 12.24 1.91
CA VAL A 21 16.99 13.60 2.29
C VAL A 21 18.50 13.69 2.50
N ARG A 22 19.08 12.75 3.26
CA ARG A 22 20.51 12.79 3.63
C ARG A 22 21.45 12.49 2.47
N ARG A 23 21.00 11.71 1.49
CA ARG A 23 21.83 11.15 0.41
C ARG A 23 21.31 11.53 -0.99
N LEU A 24 20.55 12.63 -1.10
CA LEU A 24 19.95 13.07 -2.37
C LEU A 24 20.98 13.24 -3.51
N GLN A 25 22.17 13.74 -3.20
CA GLN A 25 23.26 13.91 -4.18
C GLN A 25 23.92 12.58 -4.54
N ASP A 26 24.14 11.69 -3.57
CA ASP A 26 24.75 10.37 -3.80
C ASP A 26 23.83 9.45 -4.62
N LEU A 27 22.51 9.55 -4.44
CA LEU A 27 21.50 8.81 -5.21
C LEU A 27 21.50 9.17 -6.70
N LYS A 28 21.91 10.40 -7.04
CA LYS A 28 21.97 10.89 -8.43
C LYS A 28 23.26 10.53 -9.13
N SER A 29 24.37 10.40 -8.40
CA SER A 29 25.71 10.33 -8.99
C SER A 29 26.42 8.98 -8.81
N ASN A 30 26.06 8.15 -7.82
CA ASN A 30 26.90 7.01 -7.44
C ASN A 30 26.10 5.72 -7.23
N TRP A 31 26.59 4.61 -7.80
CA TRP A 31 26.00 3.27 -7.63
C TRP A 31 25.95 2.83 -6.15
N PHE A 32 26.94 3.24 -5.35
CA PHE A 32 26.97 2.96 -3.92
C PHE A 32 25.89 3.72 -3.11
N GLY A 33 25.45 4.89 -3.58
CA GLY A 33 24.36 5.64 -2.98
C GLY A 33 23.00 4.95 -3.15
N PHE A 34 22.86 4.19 -4.25
CA PHE A 34 21.67 3.41 -4.57
C PHE A 34 21.67 2.01 -3.91
N PHE A 35 22.84 1.37 -3.79
CA PHE A 35 22.92 0.01 -3.26
C PHE A 35 22.49 -0.10 -1.80
N LYS A 36 22.77 0.92 -0.97
CA LYS A 36 22.40 0.93 0.46
C LYS A 36 20.89 0.86 0.72
N PRO A 37 20.04 1.71 0.13
CA PRO A 37 18.59 1.60 0.30
C PRO A 37 18.03 0.36 -0.40
N ALA A 38 18.56 -0.02 -1.56
CA ALA A 38 18.15 -1.23 -2.27
C ALA A 38 18.39 -2.50 -1.42
N PHE A 39 19.54 -2.60 -0.78
CA PHE A 39 19.87 -3.73 0.11
C PHE A 39 18.90 -3.85 1.29
N LEU A 40 18.54 -2.72 1.92
CA LEU A 40 17.55 -2.74 3.00
C LEU A 40 16.18 -3.20 2.50
N VAL A 41 15.74 -2.71 1.33
CA VAL A 41 14.47 -3.15 0.72
C VAL A 41 14.48 -4.65 0.45
N VAL A 42 15.57 -5.18 -0.10
CA VAL A 42 15.72 -6.61 -0.36
C VAL A 42 15.62 -7.41 0.93
N ILE A 43 16.27 -6.99 2.02
CA ILE A 43 16.16 -7.65 3.32
C ILE A 43 14.71 -7.63 3.81
N VAL A 44 14.07 -6.46 3.82
CA VAL A 44 12.71 -6.30 4.36
C VAL A 44 11.72 -7.13 3.55
N VAL A 45 11.77 -7.05 2.21
CA VAL A 45 10.92 -7.83 1.32
C VAL A 45 11.19 -9.33 1.50
N SER A 46 12.45 -9.77 1.60
CA SER A 46 12.79 -11.18 1.82
C SER A 46 12.23 -11.72 3.15
N LEU A 47 12.34 -10.93 4.22
CA LEU A 47 11.79 -11.30 5.53
C LEU A 47 10.26 -11.42 5.52
N ILE A 48 9.58 -10.54 4.78
CA ILE A 48 8.11 -10.61 4.65
C ILE A 48 7.69 -11.77 3.73
N LEU A 49 8.50 -12.10 2.73
CA LEU A 49 8.27 -13.27 1.87
C LEU A 49 8.42 -14.60 2.62
N LEU A 50 9.23 -14.65 3.69
CA LEU A 50 9.27 -15.78 4.62
C LEU A 50 7.98 -15.92 5.45
N GLN A 51 7.17 -14.86 5.57
CA GLN A 51 5.83 -14.87 6.18
C GLN A 51 4.71 -15.16 5.16
N PRO A 52 5.03 -15.88 4.08
CA PRO A 52 4.30 -15.89 2.80
C PRO A 52 3.55 -14.63 2.34
N ASP A 53 3.94 -13.42 2.76
CA ASP A 53 3.14 -12.21 2.54
C ASP A 53 3.57 -11.38 1.31
N LEU A 54 3.38 -11.96 0.12
CA LEU A 54 3.51 -11.28 -1.19
C LEU A 54 2.86 -9.89 -1.36
N GLY A 55 1.73 -9.60 -0.70
CA GLY A 55 0.91 -8.42 -0.99
C GLY A 55 1.47 -7.23 -0.25
N THR A 56 1.76 -7.42 1.03
CA THR A 56 2.49 -6.43 1.82
C THR A 56 3.88 -6.20 1.26
N SER A 57 4.58 -7.26 0.81
CA SER A 57 5.85 -7.14 0.09
C SER A 57 5.74 -6.28 -1.17
N ALA A 58 4.74 -6.53 -2.02
CA ALA A 58 4.54 -5.77 -3.25
C ALA A 58 4.22 -4.30 -2.95
N VAL A 59 3.34 -4.03 -1.98
CA VAL A 59 2.99 -2.65 -1.58
C VAL A 59 4.22 -1.90 -1.04
N ILE A 60 5.02 -2.53 -0.16
CA ILE A 60 6.25 -1.91 0.34
C ILE A 60 7.22 -1.64 -0.82
N PHE A 61 7.41 -2.63 -1.69
CA PHE A 61 8.32 -2.52 -2.82
C PHE A 61 7.93 -1.35 -3.74
N ILE A 62 6.66 -1.27 -4.15
CA ILE A 62 6.15 -0.19 -5.01
C ILE A 62 6.25 1.17 -4.29
N THR A 63 5.91 1.23 -3.01
CA THR A 63 5.96 2.48 -2.23
C THR A 63 7.40 3.00 -2.11
N VAL A 64 8.35 2.13 -1.76
CA VAL A 64 9.76 2.49 -1.66
C VAL A 64 10.34 2.87 -3.02
N LEU A 65 10.04 2.11 -4.07
CA LEU A 65 10.46 2.46 -5.43
C LEU A 65 9.95 3.83 -5.84
N THR A 66 8.71 4.17 -5.50
CA THR A 66 8.16 5.48 -5.85
C THR A 66 8.87 6.60 -5.11
N ILE A 67 9.20 6.43 -3.83
CA ILE A 67 9.97 7.42 -3.07
C ILE A 67 11.39 7.59 -3.67
N LEU A 68 12.04 6.49 -4.05
CA LEU A 68 13.35 6.52 -4.70
C LEU A 68 13.31 7.19 -6.08
N PHE A 69 12.26 6.93 -6.86
CA PHE A 69 12.03 7.60 -8.13
C PHE A 69 11.87 9.11 -7.94
N LEU A 70 11.06 9.53 -6.95
CA LEU A 70 10.91 10.93 -6.58
C LEU A 70 12.21 11.57 -6.07
N ALA A 71 13.10 10.79 -5.45
CA ALA A 71 14.41 11.27 -5.02
C ALA A 71 15.37 11.53 -6.19
N GLY A 72 15.02 11.09 -7.40
CA GLY A 72 15.79 11.33 -8.63
C GLY A 72 16.87 10.30 -8.89
N VAL A 73 16.66 9.04 -8.47
CA VAL A 73 17.53 7.92 -8.86
C VAL A 73 17.63 7.81 -10.38
N GLN A 74 18.83 7.48 -10.88
CA GLN A 74 19.07 7.31 -12.31
C GLN A 74 18.13 6.26 -12.92
N LEU A 75 17.50 6.57 -14.05
CA LEU A 75 16.52 5.70 -14.70
C LEU A 75 17.07 4.28 -14.98
N ARG A 76 18.37 4.15 -15.29
CA ARG A 76 19.03 2.84 -15.49
C ARG A 76 19.04 1.97 -14.24
N GLN A 77 19.37 2.56 -13.08
CA GLN A 77 19.39 1.86 -11.78
C GLN A 77 17.96 1.48 -11.35
N PHE A 78 17.01 2.39 -11.61
CA PHE A 78 15.60 2.16 -11.36
C PHE A 78 15.04 0.99 -12.19
N LEU A 79 15.31 0.96 -13.50
CA LEU A 79 14.89 -0.13 -14.38
C LEU A 79 15.52 -1.46 -13.97
N LEU A 80 16.79 -1.49 -13.58
CA LEU A 80 17.44 -2.71 -13.09
C LEU A 80 16.73 -3.31 -11.87
N VAL A 81 16.35 -2.49 -10.90
CA VAL A 81 15.65 -2.99 -9.70
C VAL A 81 14.22 -3.44 -10.02
N ILE A 82 13.52 -2.76 -10.93
CA ILE A 82 12.22 -3.22 -11.40
C ILE A 82 12.35 -4.60 -12.07
N ILE A 83 13.32 -4.77 -12.97
CA ILE A 83 13.53 -6.03 -13.68
C ILE A 83 13.90 -7.14 -12.70
N LEU A 84 14.90 -6.94 -11.85
CA LEU A 84 15.33 -7.94 -10.87
C LEU A 84 14.23 -8.26 -9.86
N GLY A 85 13.50 -7.25 -9.38
CA GLY A 85 12.36 -7.44 -8.48
C GLY A 85 11.22 -8.23 -9.14
N SER A 86 10.91 -7.91 -10.40
CA SER A 86 9.87 -8.62 -11.17
C SER A 86 10.27 -10.06 -11.45
N ILE A 87 11.53 -10.32 -11.82
CA ILE A 87 12.06 -11.68 -11.99
C ILE A 87 11.99 -12.45 -10.67
N GLY A 88 12.35 -11.83 -9.54
CA GLY A 88 12.25 -12.43 -8.23
C GLY A 88 10.82 -12.84 -7.88
N ILE A 89 9.84 -11.96 -8.14
CA ILE A 89 8.42 -12.24 -7.93
C ILE A 89 7.94 -13.37 -8.85
N LEU A 90 8.29 -13.34 -10.14
CA LEU A 90 7.89 -14.37 -11.11
C LEU A 90 8.48 -15.74 -10.78
N ALA A 91 9.77 -15.80 -10.41
CA ALA A 91 10.41 -17.02 -9.95
C ALA A 91 9.69 -17.58 -8.71
N LEU A 92 9.38 -16.70 -7.76
CA LEU A 92 8.65 -17.06 -6.55
C LEU A 92 7.23 -17.57 -6.82
N ILE A 93 6.56 -17.09 -7.86
CA ILE A 93 5.25 -17.60 -8.30
C ILE A 93 5.39 -18.97 -8.95
N TYR A 94 6.41 -19.16 -9.80
CA TYR A 94 6.62 -20.39 -10.55
C TYR A 94 7.09 -21.56 -9.67
N PHE A 95 8.02 -21.30 -8.74
CA PHE A 95 8.60 -22.35 -7.88
C PHE A 95 7.73 -22.76 -6.69
N VAL A 96 6.62 -22.06 -6.43
CA VAL A 96 5.71 -22.37 -5.31
C VAL A 96 4.35 -22.77 -5.90
N PRO A 97 4.02 -24.09 -5.95
CA PRO A 97 2.82 -24.60 -6.63
C PRO A 97 1.52 -23.90 -6.19
N TYR A 98 1.37 -23.64 -4.89
CA TYR A 98 0.24 -22.93 -4.30
C TYR A 98 -0.02 -21.53 -4.91
N ARG A 99 1.03 -20.82 -5.36
CA ARG A 99 0.90 -19.48 -5.95
C ARG A 99 0.42 -19.52 -7.39
N TRP A 100 0.82 -20.55 -8.13
CA TRP A 100 0.32 -20.80 -9.48
C TRP A 100 -1.16 -21.17 -9.47
N GLU A 101 -1.56 -22.02 -8.52
CA GLU A 101 -2.96 -22.43 -8.32
C GLU A 101 -3.86 -21.24 -7.96
N ARG A 102 -3.35 -20.22 -7.24
CA ARG A 102 -4.07 -18.95 -7.02
C ARG A 102 -4.31 -18.12 -8.28
N ILE A 103 -3.38 -18.13 -9.22
CA ILE A 103 -3.54 -17.42 -10.50
C ILE A 103 -4.55 -18.16 -11.39
N MET A 104 -4.46 -19.49 -11.43
CA MET A 104 -5.39 -20.31 -12.20
C MET A 104 -6.82 -20.26 -11.65
N SER A 105 -6.97 -20.29 -10.31
CA SER A 105 -8.28 -20.10 -9.65
C SER A 105 -8.85 -18.70 -9.86
N PHE A 106 -8.02 -17.66 -9.96
CA PHE A 106 -8.48 -16.33 -10.36
C PHE A 106 -8.99 -16.27 -11.81
N MET A 107 -8.32 -16.96 -12.73
CA MET A 107 -8.72 -16.95 -14.15
C MET A 107 -10.03 -17.69 -14.42
N ASN A 108 -10.32 -18.74 -13.64
CA ASN A 108 -11.59 -19.46 -13.72
C ASN A 108 -12.11 -19.81 -12.31
N PRO A 109 -12.75 -18.86 -11.61
CA PRO A 109 -13.19 -19.04 -10.23
C PRO A 109 -14.45 -19.91 -10.11
N TRP A 110 -15.15 -20.16 -11.22
CA TRP A 110 -16.41 -20.91 -11.26
C TRP A 110 -16.24 -22.37 -11.69
N SER A 111 -15.04 -22.79 -12.12
CA SER A 111 -14.82 -24.17 -12.52
C SER A 111 -14.81 -25.11 -11.32
N ILE A 112 -15.57 -26.20 -11.41
CA ILE A 112 -15.73 -27.23 -10.37
C ILE A 112 -14.39 -27.87 -9.98
N ASP A 113 -13.42 -27.89 -10.90
CA ASP A 113 -12.07 -28.45 -10.68
C ASP A 113 -11.14 -27.53 -9.86
N ASN A 114 -11.49 -26.25 -9.70
CA ASN A 114 -10.72 -25.25 -8.95
C ASN A 114 -11.29 -25.05 -7.53
N GLN A 115 -11.43 -26.12 -6.74
CA GLN A 115 -11.83 -26.07 -5.31
C GLN A 115 -10.74 -25.50 -4.38
N TYR A 116 -9.91 -24.59 -4.87
CA TYR A 116 -8.93 -23.91 -4.05
C TYR A 116 -9.61 -22.83 -3.21
N GLU A 117 -9.17 -22.66 -1.96
CA GLU A 117 -9.75 -21.70 -1.01
C GLU A 117 -9.87 -20.27 -1.59
N GLY A 118 -8.95 -19.88 -2.50
CA GLY A 118 -8.98 -18.58 -3.18
C GLY A 118 -10.13 -18.39 -4.18
N ALA A 119 -10.44 -19.40 -5.00
CA ALA A 119 -11.61 -19.36 -5.90
C ALA A 119 -12.91 -19.23 -5.10
N TYR A 120 -12.99 -19.98 -3.99
CA TYR A 120 -14.15 -19.95 -3.11
C TYR A 120 -14.36 -18.57 -2.47
N GLN A 121 -13.30 -17.95 -1.95
CA GLN A 121 -13.35 -16.59 -1.40
C GLN A 121 -13.77 -15.55 -2.44
N LEU A 122 -13.22 -15.61 -3.66
CA LEU A 122 -13.59 -14.67 -4.73
C LEU A 122 -15.05 -14.82 -5.14
N THR A 123 -15.50 -16.06 -5.36
CA THR A 123 -16.87 -16.36 -5.79
C THR A 123 -17.90 -15.87 -4.77
N LEU A 124 -17.64 -16.07 -3.48
CA LEU A 124 -18.50 -15.54 -2.42
C LEU A 124 -18.46 -14.02 -2.32
N SER A 125 -17.31 -13.39 -2.52
CA SER A 125 -17.19 -11.93 -2.60
C SER A 125 -18.05 -11.36 -3.73
N LEU A 126 -17.99 -11.96 -4.92
CA LEU A 126 -18.81 -11.57 -6.07
C LEU A 126 -20.31 -11.78 -5.82
N MET A 127 -20.67 -12.86 -5.12
CA MET A 127 -22.07 -13.14 -4.75
C MET A 127 -22.60 -12.13 -3.71
N ALA A 128 -21.77 -11.73 -2.73
CA ALA A 128 -22.09 -10.64 -1.80
C ALA A 128 -22.37 -9.32 -2.54
N ILE A 129 -21.47 -8.95 -3.46
CA ILE A 129 -21.60 -7.75 -4.29
C ILE A 129 -22.89 -7.81 -5.12
N GLY A 130 -23.18 -8.97 -5.71
CA GLY A 130 -24.41 -9.20 -6.48
C GLY A 130 -25.69 -9.06 -5.65
N ARG A 131 -25.70 -9.57 -4.41
CA ARG A 131 -26.84 -9.42 -3.48
C ARG A 131 -27.07 -7.98 -3.03
N GLY A 132 -26.00 -7.20 -2.84
CA GLY A 132 -26.09 -5.82 -2.35
C GLY A 132 -26.81 -4.87 -3.29
N GLY A 133 -26.72 -5.06 -4.61
CA GLY A 133 -27.32 -4.15 -5.59
C GLY A 133 -26.92 -2.68 -5.34
N TRP A 134 -27.81 -1.73 -5.67
CA TRP A 134 -27.50 -0.30 -5.51
C TRP A 134 -27.57 0.21 -4.07
N PHE A 135 -28.49 -0.32 -3.26
CA PHE A 135 -28.86 0.22 -1.94
C PHE A 135 -28.58 -0.72 -0.76
N GLY A 136 -28.11 -1.93 -1.01
CA GLY A 136 -27.82 -2.92 0.02
C GLY A 136 -29.06 -3.71 0.44
N VAL A 137 -28.81 -4.78 1.19
CA VAL A 137 -29.88 -5.59 1.81
C VAL A 137 -30.31 -5.06 3.18
N GLY A 138 -29.56 -4.10 3.75
CA GLY A 138 -29.75 -3.57 5.08
C GLY A 138 -28.56 -3.87 6.01
N LEU A 139 -28.19 -2.89 6.84
CA LEU A 139 -27.17 -3.06 7.87
C LEU A 139 -27.56 -4.18 8.83
N GLY A 140 -26.67 -5.15 9.05
CA GLY A 140 -26.99 -6.29 9.90
C GLY A 140 -27.50 -7.52 9.14
N GLU A 141 -28.16 -7.33 8.00
CA GLU A 141 -28.84 -8.38 7.21
C GLU A 141 -27.92 -9.09 6.20
N GLY A 142 -26.64 -8.73 6.16
CA GLY A 142 -25.63 -9.39 5.34
C GLY A 142 -25.44 -10.86 5.77
N VAL A 143 -25.56 -11.78 4.82
CA VAL A 143 -25.45 -13.22 5.11
C VAL A 143 -23.99 -13.67 5.01
N MET A 144 -23.19 -13.06 4.12
CA MET A 144 -21.83 -13.52 3.86
C MET A 144 -20.88 -13.35 5.05
N LYS A 145 -21.17 -12.39 5.94
CA LYS A 145 -20.39 -12.17 7.19
C LYS A 145 -20.60 -13.25 8.25
N LEU A 146 -21.64 -14.08 8.16
CA LEU A 146 -22.00 -15.08 9.19
C LEU A 146 -21.12 -16.35 9.14
N GLY A 147 -19.92 -16.25 8.57
CA GLY A 147 -18.96 -17.34 8.45
C GLY A 147 -18.93 -18.01 7.06
N TYR A 148 -19.73 -17.54 6.10
CA TYR A 148 -19.68 -18.06 4.73
C TYR A 148 -18.43 -17.58 4.00
N LEU A 149 -18.08 -16.29 4.13
CA LEU A 149 -16.89 -15.70 3.53
C LEU A 149 -15.72 -15.70 4.54
N PRO A 150 -14.67 -16.52 4.33
CA PRO A 150 -13.47 -16.46 5.16
C PRO A 150 -12.82 -15.08 5.05
N GLU A 151 -12.29 -14.54 6.16
CA GLU A 151 -11.62 -13.22 6.17
C GLU A 151 -12.52 -12.05 5.68
N ALA A 152 -13.84 -12.16 5.87
CA ALA A 152 -14.82 -11.14 5.50
C ALA A 152 -14.59 -9.79 6.18
N HIS A 153 -13.97 -9.76 7.37
CA HIS A 153 -13.76 -8.53 8.14
C HIS A 153 -12.41 -7.85 7.85
N THR A 154 -11.50 -8.52 7.18
CA THR A 154 -10.13 -8.07 6.90
C THR A 154 -10.00 -7.75 5.42
N ASP A 155 -9.99 -8.79 4.60
CA ASP A 155 -9.57 -8.73 3.20
C ASP A 155 -10.75 -8.52 2.26
N PHE A 156 -11.93 -9.01 2.64
CA PHE A 156 -13.16 -8.88 1.85
C PHE A 156 -14.21 -7.96 2.48
N ILE A 157 -13.80 -7.06 3.39
CA ILE A 157 -14.74 -6.13 4.04
C ILE A 157 -15.47 -5.24 3.03
N PHE A 158 -14.84 -4.93 1.89
CA PHE A 158 -15.49 -4.20 0.81
C PHE A 158 -16.74 -4.94 0.29
N ALA A 159 -16.67 -6.25 0.11
CA ALA A 159 -17.81 -7.04 -0.37
C ALA A 159 -18.97 -7.05 0.65
N VAL A 160 -18.64 -7.11 1.95
CA VAL A 160 -19.64 -7.03 3.03
C VAL A 160 -20.30 -5.65 3.06
N ILE A 161 -19.53 -4.57 2.88
CA ILE A 161 -20.08 -3.21 2.83
C ILE A 161 -21.02 -3.06 1.62
N VAL A 162 -20.66 -3.61 0.46
CA VAL A 162 -21.54 -3.60 -0.71
C VAL A 162 -22.80 -4.42 -0.44
N GLU A 163 -22.70 -5.61 0.16
CA GLU A 163 -23.87 -6.44 0.48
C GLU A 163 -24.86 -5.67 1.37
N GLU A 164 -24.38 -5.08 2.48
CA GLU A 164 -25.24 -4.47 3.48
C GLU A 164 -25.72 -3.06 3.12
N MET A 165 -24.83 -2.22 2.56
CA MET A 165 -25.06 -0.79 2.35
C MET A 165 -25.19 -0.40 0.87
N GLY A 166 -24.94 -1.34 -0.04
CA GLY A 166 -25.08 -1.13 -1.47
C GLY A 166 -23.87 -0.50 -2.15
N LEU A 167 -23.89 -0.56 -3.48
CA LEU A 167 -22.84 -0.01 -4.34
C LEU A 167 -22.64 1.51 -4.17
N LEU A 168 -23.70 2.27 -3.87
CA LEU A 168 -23.60 3.73 -3.72
C LEU A 168 -22.70 4.10 -2.54
N VAL A 169 -22.93 3.46 -1.38
CA VAL A 169 -22.11 3.70 -0.18
C VAL A 169 -20.69 3.22 -0.40
N ALA A 170 -20.50 2.06 -1.02
CA ALA A 170 -19.18 1.55 -1.36
C ALA A 170 -18.40 2.50 -2.29
N PHE A 171 -19.07 3.10 -3.28
CA PHE A 171 -18.46 4.11 -4.15
C PHE A 171 -18.02 5.35 -3.38
N VAL A 172 -18.88 5.88 -2.51
CA VAL A 172 -18.55 7.04 -1.66
C VAL A 172 -17.36 6.74 -0.74
N LEU A 173 -17.31 5.52 -0.17
CA LEU A 173 -16.21 5.06 0.67
C LEU A 173 -14.87 5.04 -0.10
N VAL A 174 -14.86 4.43 -1.28
CA VAL A 174 -13.67 4.37 -2.14
C VAL A 174 -13.24 5.76 -2.57
N ALA A 175 -14.20 6.62 -2.96
CA ALA A 175 -13.94 8.01 -3.29
C ALA A 175 -13.33 8.79 -2.11
N ALA A 176 -13.80 8.55 -0.87
CA ALA A 176 -13.26 9.17 0.33
C ALA A 176 -11.82 8.72 0.64
N LEU A 177 -11.49 7.43 0.45
CA LEU A 177 -10.13 6.91 0.62
C LEU A 177 -9.16 7.47 -0.43
N PHE A 178 -9.59 7.53 -1.69
CA PHE A 178 -8.78 8.18 -2.73
C PHE A 178 -8.64 9.68 -2.47
N PHE A 179 -9.70 10.35 -2.03
CA PHE A 179 -9.64 11.76 -1.63
C PHE A 179 -8.63 11.96 -0.50
N LEU A 180 -8.63 11.11 0.53
CA LEU A 180 -7.63 11.14 1.60
C LEU A 180 -6.21 10.98 1.04
N SER A 181 -5.99 10.01 0.15
CA SER A 181 -4.71 9.82 -0.53
C SER A 181 -4.28 11.08 -1.31
N PHE A 182 -5.19 11.71 -2.07
CA PHE A 182 -4.92 12.95 -2.80
C PHE A 182 -4.59 14.13 -1.87
N ARG A 183 -5.25 14.22 -0.71
CA ARG A 183 -4.94 15.24 0.30
C ARG A 183 -3.54 15.07 0.85
N CYS A 184 -3.10 13.82 1.10
CA CYS A 184 -1.72 13.53 1.50
C CYS A 184 -0.70 13.98 0.44
N LEU A 185 -0.94 13.72 -0.86
CA LEU A 185 -0.08 14.21 -1.95
C LEU A 185 0.02 15.73 -1.97
N PHE A 186 -1.12 16.39 -1.79
CA PHE A 186 -1.18 17.84 -1.81
C PHE A 186 -0.38 18.48 -0.65
N ILE A 187 -0.48 17.91 0.55
CA ILE A 187 0.34 18.29 1.71
C ILE A 187 1.81 18.06 1.41
N ALA A 188 2.16 16.90 0.88
CA ALA A 188 3.55 16.55 0.54
C ALA A 188 4.15 17.52 -0.48
N ARG A 189 3.38 17.91 -1.51
CA ARG A 189 3.80 18.90 -2.51
C ARG A 189 4.00 20.28 -1.90
N ARG A 190 3.15 20.70 -0.95
CA ARG A 190 3.35 21.95 -0.20
C ARG A 190 4.62 21.91 0.65
N ALA A 191 4.93 20.77 1.28
CA ALA A 191 6.15 20.59 2.04
C ALA A 191 7.39 20.76 1.13
N LEU A 192 7.37 20.23 -0.10
CA LEU A 192 8.43 20.45 -1.07
C LEU A 192 8.65 21.92 -1.40
N ASN A 193 7.57 22.67 -1.64
CA ASN A 193 7.64 24.11 -1.93
C ASN A 193 8.24 24.94 -0.78
N ARG A 194 8.27 24.39 0.44
CA ARG A 194 8.88 24.98 1.63
C ARG A 194 10.27 24.40 1.95
N ASN A 195 10.88 23.65 1.02
CA ASN A 195 12.15 22.93 1.20
C ASN A 195 12.14 21.86 2.31
N LEU A 196 10.96 21.40 2.74
CA LEU A 196 10.80 20.30 3.68
C LEU A 196 10.85 18.96 2.93
N HIS A 197 12.04 18.57 2.48
CA HIS A 197 12.24 17.36 1.67
C HIS A 197 11.79 16.06 2.38
N PHE A 198 11.97 15.97 3.70
CA PHE A 198 11.51 14.80 4.47
C PHE A 198 9.98 14.68 4.42
N GLY A 199 9.28 15.80 4.63
CA GLY A 199 7.81 15.84 4.56
C GLY A 199 7.27 15.52 3.17
N PHE A 200 8.00 15.93 2.13
CA PHE A 200 7.68 15.56 0.75
C PHE A 200 7.74 14.04 0.52
N PHE A 201 8.87 13.40 0.83
CA PHE A 201 9.01 11.96 0.59
C PHE A 201 8.07 11.12 1.46
N LEU A 202 7.93 11.49 2.75
CA LEU A 202 7.06 10.76 3.66
C LEU A 202 5.59 10.90 3.27
N GLY A 203 5.12 12.12 2.97
CA GLY A 203 3.73 12.36 2.57
C GLY A 203 3.35 11.69 1.26
N TYR A 204 4.27 11.65 0.28
CA TYR A 204 4.06 10.87 -0.95
C TYR A 204 4.00 9.36 -0.66
N GLY A 205 4.93 8.85 0.16
CA GLY A 205 4.94 7.44 0.57
C GLY A 205 3.63 7.01 1.22
N VAL A 206 3.13 7.79 2.18
CA VAL A 206 1.85 7.52 2.86
C VAL A 206 0.67 7.57 1.90
N SER A 207 0.62 8.57 1.01
CA SER A 207 -0.44 8.66 0.01
C SER A 207 -0.49 7.42 -0.88
N ILE A 208 0.65 7.01 -1.43
CA ILE A 208 0.76 5.86 -2.32
C ILE A 208 0.39 4.58 -1.58
N LEU A 209 0.81 4.44 -0.33
CA LEU A 209 0.44 3.31 0.52
C LEU A 209 -1.08 3.18 0.65
N ILE A 210 -1.78 4.28 1.02
CA ILE A 210 -3.24 4.30 1.17
C ILE A 210 -3.91 3.98 -0.18
N GLY A 211 -3.43 4.57 -1.27
CA GLY A 211 -3.98 4.36 -2.61
C GLY A 211 -3.83 2.92 -3.08
N LEU A 212 -2.64 2.32 -2.91
CA LEU A 212 -2.37 0.93 -3.29
C LEU A 212 -3.17 -0.07 -2.46
N HIS A 213 -3.24 0.11 -1.14
CA HIS A 213 -4.07 -0.73 -0.29
C HIS A 213 -5.55 -0.69 -0.71
N THR A 214 -6.06 0.51 -1.00
CA THR A 214 -7.45 0.69 -1.46
C THR A 214 -7.68 0.02 -2.80
N LEU A 215 -6.79 0.25 -3.78
CA LEU A 215 -6.90 -0.28 -5.14
C LEU A 215 -6.82 -1.82 -5.15
N ILE A 216 -5.86 -2.40 -4.42
CA ILE A 216 -5.68 -3.85 -4.39
C ILE A 216 -6.85 -4.51 -3.65
N ASN A 217 -7.29 -3.97 -2.51
CA ASN A 217 -8.41 -4.55 -1.75
C ASN A 217 -9.71 -4.56 -2.58
N VAL A 218 -10.08 -3.42 -3.17
CA VAL A 218 -11.26 -3.32 -4.04
C VAL A 218 -11.10 -4.22 -5.26
N GLY A 219 -9.93 -4.21 -5.90
CA GLY A 219 -9.65 -5.04 -7.07
C GLY A 219 -9.75 -6.55 -6.78
N VAL A 220 -9.33 -7.00 -5.60
CA VAL A 220 -9.50 -8.39 -5.16
C VAL A 220 -10.97 -8.70 -4.92
N ALA A 221 -11.69 -7.83 -4.21
CA ALA A 221 -13.10 -8.06 -3.90
C ALA A 221 -13.99 -8.11 -5.15
N THR A 222 -13.65 -7.34 -6.20
CA THR A 222 -14.37 -7.32 -7.48
C THR A 222 -13.85 -8.31 -8.52
N GLY A 223 -12.81 -9.10 -8.22
CA GLY A 223 -12.23 -10.05 -9.17
C GLY A 223 -11.43 -9.43 -10.32
N LEU A 224 -10.90 -8.22 -10.14
CA LEU A 224 -9.92 -7.60 -11.05
C LEU A 224 -8.48 -8.01 -10.74
N MET A 225 -8.22 -8.48 -9.52
CA MET A 225 -6.91 -8.93 -9.05
C MET A 225 -7.01 -10.27 -8.34
N PRO A 226 -5.95 -11.12 -8.40
CA PRO A 226 -5.94 -12.42 -7.75
C PRO A 226 -6.07 -12.27 -6.23
N THR A 227 -6.81 -13.18 -5.59
CA THR A 227 -7.18 -13.12 -4.19
C THR A 227 -5.97 -13.09 -3.29
N LYS A 228 -5.64 -11.88 -2.83
CA LYS A 228 -4.71 -11.69 -1.77
C LYS A 228 -5.22 -10.68 -0.76
N GLY A 229 -5.09 -11.08 0.51
CA GLY A 229 -5.41 -10.28 1.65
C GLY A 229 -4.53 -9.07 1.83
N LEU A 230 -5.09 -7.90 1.55
CA LEU A 230 -4.59 -6.63 2.06
C LEU A 230 -5.76 -5.91 2.71
N PRO A 231 -5.60 -5.43 3.94
CA PRO A 231 -6.67 -4.73 4.61
C PRO A 231 -6.92 -3.37 3.93
N LEU A 232 -8.21 -3.03 3.82
CA LEU A 232 -8.67 -1.71 3.43
C LEU A 232 -8.26 -0.69 4.51
N PRO A 233 -7.61 0.43 4.14
CA PRO A 233 -7.10 1.40 5.11
C PRO A 233 -8.22 1.97 5.99
N LEU A 234 -7.98 2.05 7.30
CA LEU A 234 -8.87 2.63 8.31
C LEU A 234 -10.23 1.93 8.53
N ILE A 235 -10.60 0.96 7.69
CA ILE A 235 -11.91 0.32 7.71
C ILE A 235 -11.81 -1.15 8.11
N SER A 236 -10.87 -1.90 7.52
CA SER A 236 -10.71 -3.32 7.81
C SER A 236 -10.38 -3.59 9.28
N TYR A 237 -10.89 -4.71 9.78
CA TYR A 237 -10.63 -5.20 11.11
C TYR A 237 -9.20 -5.73 11.22
N GLY A 238 -8.27 -4.88 11.67
CA GLY A 238 -6.89 -5.27 11.90
C GLY A 238 -6.22 -4.28 12.84
N GLY A 239 -6.15 -4.63 14.13
CA GLY A 239 -5.68 -3.70 15.17
C GLY A 239 -4.31 -3.09 14.86
N THR A 240 -3.35 -3.87 14.37
CA THR A 240 -2.01 -3.37 14.02
C THR A 240 -2.04 -2.45 12.79
N ASN A 241 -2.72 -2.85 11.72
CA ASN A 241 -2.82 -2.02 10.50
C ASN A 241 -3.55 -0.70 10.80
N LEU A 242 -4.64 -0.73 11.57
CA LEU A 242 -5.38 0.46 11.96
C LEU A 242 -4.49 1.43 12.75
N LEU A 243 -3.78 0.94 13.77
CA LEU A 243 -2.85 1.75 14.56
C LEU A 243 -1.76 2.39 13.68
N ILE A 244 -1.21 1.63 12.73
CA ILE A 244 -0.16 2.12 11.85
C ILE A 244 -0.69 3.13 10.84
N MET A 245 -1.86 2.90 10.26
CA MET A 245 -2.49 3.88 9.37
C MET A 245 -2.81 5.17 10.11
N CYS A 246 -3.30 5.09 11.35
CA CYS A 246 -3.49 6.26 12.22
C CYS A 246 -2.16 6.99 12.50
N ALA A 247 -1.08 6.25 12.81
CA ALA A 247 0.23 6.83 13.04
C ALA A 247 0.80 7.52 11.78
N LEU A 248 0.64 6.93 10.60
CA LEU A 248 1.04 7.53 9.32
C LEU A 248 0.23 8.78 9.01
N CYS A 249 -1.09 8.76 9.26
CA CYS A 249 -1.94 9.94 9.11
C CYS A 249 -1.53 11.06 10.08
N ALA A 250 -1.22 10.72 11.33
CA ALA A 250 -0.73 11.67 12.33
C ALA A 250 0.59 12.32 11.90
N LEU A 251 1.51 11.56 11.31
CA LEU A 251 2.75 12.11 10.74
C LEU A 251 2.48 13.07 9.57
N VAL A 252 1.55 12.74 8.67
CA VAL A 252 1.16 13.65 7.57
C VAL A 252 0.54 14.93 8.11
N LEU A 253 -0.33 14.84 9.11
CA LEU A 253 -0.92 16.02 9.78
C LEU A 253 0.16 16.85 10.48
N ARG A 254 1.16 16.20 11.09
CA ARG A 254 2.32 16.89 11.67
C ARG A 254 3.13 17.63 10.61
N ILE A 255 3.34 17.02 9.44
CA ILE A 255 4.00 17.68 8.30
C ILE A 255 3.16 18.88 7.82
N ASP A 256 1.84 18.75 7.72
CA ASP A 256 0.97 19.88 7.33
C ASP A 256 1.05 21.03 8.34
N PHE A 257 1.04 20.71 9.64
CA PHE A 257 1.22 21.68 10.71
C PHE A 257 2.58 22.38 10.59
N GLU A 258 3.68 21.65 10.40
CA GLU A 258 5.01 22.23 10.23
C GLU A 258 5.11 23.06 8.95
N THR A 259 4.52 22.60 7.86
CA THR A 259 4.47 23.33 6.57
C THR A 259 3.73 24.66 6.67
N LYS A 260 2.73 24.73 7.57
CA LYS A 260 1.97 25.97 7.87
C LYS A 260 2.62 26.85 8.93
N SER A 261 3.26 26.25 9.93
CA SER A 261 3.72 26.94 11.15
C SER A 261 5.21 27.31 11.15
N SER A 262 6.04 26.64 10.35
CA SER A 262 7.50 26.70 10.43
C SER A 262 8.12 26.78 9.04
N MET A 263 9.06 27.65 8.69
CA MET A 263 9.75 28.76 9.36
C MET A 263 10.22 29.74 8.25
N PRO A 264 10.43 31.05 8.51
CA PRO A 264 11.21 31.88 7.60
C PRO A 264 12.56 31.19 7.37
N VAL A 265 12.95 31.07 6.10
CA VAL A 265 14.24 30.49 5.71
C VAL A 265 15.31 31.22 6.53
N ALA A 266 16.01 30.52 7.41
CA ALA A 266 17.21 31.06 8.01
C ALA A 266 18.21 31.24 6.86
N ASN A 267 18.23 32.45 6.30
CA ASN A 267 19.24 32.88 5.35
C ASN A 267 20.56 32.84 6.10
N PHE A 268 21.26 31.70 6.05
CA PHE A 268 22.68 31.67 6.31
C PHE A 268 23.37 32.33 5.11
N THR A 269 23.25 33.66 5.02
CA THR A 269 24.25 34.44 4.30
C THR A 269 25.56 34.20 5.03
N ARG A 270 26.38 33.26 4.52
CA ARG A 270 27.80 33.22 4.81
C ARG A 270 28.41 34.53 4.33
N ARG A 271 28.32 35.59 5.13
CA ARG A 271 29.29 36.66 5.12
C ARG A 271 30.44 36.21 6.02
N ALA A 272 31.39 35.53 5.41
CA ALA A 272 32.76 35.57 5.88
C ALA A 272 33.55 36.25 4.78
N SER A 273 33.56 37.58 4.82
CA SER A 273 34.56 38.41 4.18
C SER A 273 35.62 38.70 5.23
N PHE A 274 36.76 38.03 5.14
CA PHE A 274 38.09 38.53 5.53
C PHE A 274 39.12 37.77 4.71
#